data_AF-A0A2V6X7G5-F1
#
_entry.id   AF-A0A2V6X7G5-F1
#
_cell.length_a   1.000
_cell.length_b   1.000
_cell.length_c   1.000
_cell.angle_alpha   90.00
_cell.angle_beta   90.00
_cell.angle_gamma   90.00
#
_symmetry.space_group_name_H-M   'P 1'
#
loop_
_entity.id
_entity.type
_entity.pdbx_description
1 polymer ?
#
loop_
_entity_poly.entity_id
_entity_poly.type
_entity_poly.pdbx_seq_one_letter_code
_entity_poly.pdbx_strand_id
1 'polypeptide(L)' 'MAQPTLPPWIQALQQRDPKFVETYMTQREHVLRDGAIPAKYKHLMTMIVDALQSHPDGVTNIANRARGAGAS' A
#
# COMPACT_ATOMS: atom_id res chain seq x y z
N MET A 1 14.14 11.13 4.16
CA MET A 1 13.00 10.38 3.60
C MET A 1 12.72 9.22 4.53
N ALA A 2 11.51 9.09 5.07
CA ALA A 2 11.19 7.98 5.97
C ALA A 2 11.15 6.70 5.14
N GLN A 3 12.05 5.75 5.43
CA GLN A 3 11.97 4.42 4.85
C GLN A 3 10.60 3.83 5.25
N PRO A 4 9.76 3.38 4.31
CA PRO A 4 8.49 2.78 4.68
C PRO A 4 8.78 1.50 5.47
N THR A 5 8.56 1.54 6.78
CA THR A 5 8.62 0.36 7.64
C THR A 5 7.58 -0.63 7.14
N LEU A 6 8.02 -1.84 6.81
CA LEU A 6 7.12 -2.91 6.40
C LEU A 6 6.09 -3.17 7.51
N PRO A 7 4.79 -3.26 7.19
CA PRO A 7 3.76 -3.54 8.18
C PRO A 7 4.09 -4.81 8.99
N PRO A 8 3.72 -4.88 10.29
CA PRO A 8 4.04 -6.04 11.13
C PRO A 8 3.62 -7.39 10.52
N TRP A 9 2.49 -7.43 9.81
CA TRP A 9 2.02 -8.65 9.15
C TRP A 9 2.94 -9.11 8.02
N ILE A 10 3.61 -8.19 7.30
CA ILE A 10 4.62 -8.55 6.30
C ILE A 10 5.86 -9.13 6.96
N GLN A 11 6.29 -8.59 8.09
CA GLN A 11 7.45 -9.12 8.81
C GLN A 11 7.20 -10.56 9.26
N ALA A 12 6.00 -10.85 9.77
CA ALA A 12 5.58 -12.20 10.11
C ALA A 12 5.54 -13.13 8.89
N LEU A 13 5.06 -12.64 7.74
CA LEU A 13 5.07 -13.43 6.49
C LEU A 13 6.49 -13.66 5.96
N GLN A 14 7.38 -12.69 6.05
CA GLN A 14 8.76 -12.79 5.55
C GLN A 14 9.52 -13.95 6.21
N GLN A 15 9.26 -14.21 7.49
CA GLN A 15 9.86 -15.32 8.24
C GLN A 15 9.32 -16.69 7.82
N ARG A 16 8.09 -16.75 7.30
CA ARG A 16 7.38 -18.00 6.99
C ARG A 16 7.42 -18.36 5.51
N ASP A 17 7.26 -17.36 4.66
CA ASP A 17 7.24 -17.49 3.21
C ASP A 17 7.85 -16.23 2.55
N PRO A 18 9.19 -16.16 2.47
CA PRO A 18 9.87 -15.02 1.88
C PRO A 18 9.57 -14.85 0.37
N LYS A 19 9.30 -15.94 -0.34
CA LYS A 19 9.00 -15.92 -1.78
C LYS A 19 7.62 -15.31 -2.03
N PHE A 20 6.65 -15.59 -1.17
CA PHE A 20 5.35 -14.93 -1.22
C PHE A 20 5.49 -13.42 -1.02
N VAL A 21 6.25 -12.98 0.00
CA VAL A 21 6.45 -11.55 0.26
C VAL A 21 7.10 -10.84 -0.93
N GLU A 22 8.14 -11.43 -1.51
CA GLU A 22 8.79 -10.90 -2.72
C GLU A 22 7.79 -10.75 -3.89
N THR A 23 7.01 -11.80 -4.14
CA THR A 23 6.02 -11.81 -5.23
C THR A 23 4.94 -10.75 -5.00
N TYR A 24 4.41 -10.68 -3.77
CA TYR A 24 3.40 -9.70 -3.38
C TYR A 24 3.92 -8.26 -3.49
N MET A 25 5.13 -7.98 -3.03
CA MET A 25 5.71 -6.63 -3.09
C MET A 25 5.97 -6.19 -4.53
N THR A 26 6.50 -7.10 -5.36
CA THR A 26 6.71 -6.85 -6.80
C THR A 26 5.39 -6.54 -7.50
N GLN A 27 4.35 -7.34 -7.26
CA GLN A 27 3.00 -7.12 -7.78
C GLN A 27 2.42 -5.78 -7.33
N ARG A 28 2.49 -5.49 -6.02
CA ARG A 28 2.00 -4.25 -5.43
C ARG A 28 2.66 -3.02 -6.06
N GLU A 29 3.97 -3.04 -6.23
CA GLU A 29 4.71 -1.93 -6.86
C GLU A 29 4.30 -1.75 -8.33
N HIS A 30 4.23 -2.86 -9.09
CA HIS A 30 3.82 -2.82 -10.49
C HIS A 30 2.40 -2.26 -10.68
N VAL A 31 1.46 -2.64 -9.81
CA VAL A 31 0.06 -2.19 -9.89
C VAL A 31 -0.07 -0.72 -9.50
N LEU A 32 0.67 -0.26 -8.47
CA LEU A 32 0.52 1.08 -7.91
C LEU A 32 1.34 2.17 -8.60
N ARG A 33 2.34 1.82 -9.42
CA ARG A 33 3.13 2.80 -10.19
C ARG A 33 2.27 3.64 -11.14
N ASP A 34 2.80 4.78 -11.55
CA ASP A 34 2.15 5.66 -12.53
C ASP A 34 1.86 4.96 -13.87
N GLY A 35 0.78 5.39 -14.51
CA GLY A 35 0.33 4.93 -15.82
C GLY A 35 -0.86 5.75 -16.29
N ALA A 36 -1.82 5.12 -16.97
CA ALA A 36 -3.07 5.78 -17.38
C ALA A 36 -3.85 6.39 -16.19
N ILE A 37 -3.73 5.79 -15.00
CA ILE A 37 -4.20 6.34 -13.73
C ILE A 37 -2.97 6.71 -12.90
N PRO A 38 -2.79 7.98 -12.52
CA PRO A 38 -1.72 8.41 -11.62
C PRO A 38 -1.73 7.68 -10.26
N ALA A 39 -0.56 7.39 -9.71
CA ALA A 39 -0.36 6.61 -8.49
C ALA A 39 -1.16 7.16 -7.29
N LYS A 40 -1.24 8.49 -7.16
CA LYS A 40 -2.02 9.16 -6.11
C LYS A 40 -3.50 8.76 -6.11
N TYR A 41 -4.11 8.60 -7.28
CA TYR A 41 -5.50 8.19 -7.40
C TYR A 41 -5.67 6.70 -7.14
N LYS A 42 -4.70 5.87 -7.52
CA LYS A 42 -4.71 4.44 -7.16
C LYS A 42 -4.67 4.24 -5.65
N HIS A 43 -3.87 5.03 -4.92
CA HIS A 43 -3.90 5.02 -3.46
C HIS A 43 -5.27 5.41 -2.91
N LEU A 44 -5.89 6.49 -3.41
CA LEU A 44 -7.25 6.86 -3.00
C LEU A 44 -8.28 5.75 -3.29
N MET A 45 -8.18 5.06 -4.44
CA MET A 45 -9.03 3.91 -4.74
C MET A 45 -8.85 2.77 -3.74
N THR A 46 -7.62 2.46 -3.33
CA THR A 46 -7.38 1.45 -2.28
C THR A 46 -7.92 1.89 -0.91
N MET A 47 -7.93 3.19 -0.61
CA MET A 47 -8.48 3.72 0.64
C MET A 47 -9.99 3.48 0.74
N ILE A 48 -10.71 3.55 -0.39
CA ILE A 48 -12.14 3.24 -0.46
C ILE A 48 -12.38 1.79 0.01
N VAL A 49 -11.54 0.85 -0.40
CA VAL A 49 -11.64 -0.57 -0.01
C VAL A 49 -11.45 -0.76 1.50
N ASP A 50 -10.52 -0.04 2.13
CA ASP A 50 -10.34 -0.07 3.58
C ASP A 50 -11.48 0.63 4.33
N ALA A 51 -12.05 1.70 3.77
CA ALA A 51 -13.21 2.38 4.33
C ALA A 51 -14.45 1.48 4.31
N LEU A 52 -14.70 0.78 3.20
CA LEU A 52 -15.81 -0.17 3.05
C LEU A 52 -15.69 -1.36 4.03
N GLN A 53 -14.46 -1.80 4.31
CA GLN A 53 -14.20 -2.89 5.25
C GLN A 53 -14.09 -2.43 6.72
N SER A 54 -14.31 -1.15 7.01
CA SER A 54 -14.18 -0.58 8.36
C SER A 54 -12.78 -0.83 8.97
N HIS A 55 -11.73 -0.66 8.17
CA HIS A 55 -10.32 -0.74 8.61
C HIS A 55 -9.74 0.68 8.83
N PRO A 56 -9.94 1.32 10.00
CA PRO A 56 -9.56 2.72 10.23
C PRO A 56 -8.04 2.96 10.11
N ASP A 57 -7.22 2.00 10.56
CA ASP A 57 -5.77 2.06 10.42
C ASP A 57 -5.36 1.93 8.94
N GLY A 58 -6.07 1.11 8.18
CA GLY A 58 -5.89 0.95 6.74
C GLY A 58 -6.16 2.27 6.02
N VAL A 59 -7.32 2.89 6.28
CA VAL A 59 -7.70 4.21 5.75
C VAL A 59 -6.61 5.25 6.05
N THR A 60 -6.15 5.33 7.29
CA THR A 60 -5.11 6.29 7.71
C THR A 60 -3.80 6.07 6.97
N ASN A 61 -3.35 4.81 6.89
CA ASN A 61 -2.09 4.45 6.24
C ASN A 61 -2.12 4.72 4.73
N ILE A 62 -3.22 4.39 4.07
CA ILE A 62 -3.38 4.62 2.64
C ILE A 62 -3.55 6.12 2.34
N ALA A 63 -4.26 6.88 3.16
CA ALA A 63 -4.36 8.34 3.03
C ALA A 63 -2.97 9.00 3.08
N ASN A 64 -2.11 8.58 4.01
CA ASN A 64 -0.74 9.08 4.10
C ASN A 64 0.10 8.76 2.86
N ARG A 65 -0.09 7.57 2.26
CA ARG A 65 0.56 7.21 0.99
C ARG A 65 0.05 8.06 -0.18
N ALA A 66 -1.26 8.29 -0.25
CA ALA A 66 -1.84 9.15 -1.27
C ALA A 66 -1.27 10.58 -1.19
N ARG A 67 -1.19 11.16 0.03
CA ARG A 67 -0.55 12.46 0.25
C ARG A 67 0.93 12.46 -0.11
N GLY A 68 1.66 11.41 0.26
CA GLY A 68 3.06 11.22 -0.14
C GLY A 68 3.26 11.15 -1.65
N ALA A 69 2.24 10.74 -2.40
CA ALA A 69 2.21 10.74 -3.87
C ALA A 69 1.62 12.03 -4.49
N GLY A 70 1.33 13.06 -3.68
CA GLY A 70 0.83 14.36 -4.17
C GLY A 70 -0.70 14.45 -4.30
N ALA A 71 -1.47 13.65 -3.56
CA ALA A 71 -2.89 13.92 -3.32
C ALA A 71 -3.06 15.06 -2.29
N SER A 72 -4.05 15.92 -2.51
CA SER A 72 -4.46 17.01 -1.62
C SER A 72 -5.60 16.59 -0.70
#